data_AF-A0A6L8I1W5-F1
#
_entry.id   AF-A0A6L8I1W5-F1
#
_cell.length_a   1.000
_cell.length_b   1.000
_cell.length_c   1.000
_cell.angle_alpha   90.00
_cell.angle_beta   90.00
_cell.angle_gamma   90.00
#
_symmetry.space_group_name_H-M   'P 1'
#
loop_
_entity.id
_entity.type
_entity.pdbx_description
1 polymer ?
#
loop_
_entity_poly.entity_id
_entity_poly.type
_entity_poly.pdbx_seq_one_letter_code
_entity_poly.pdbx_strand_id
1 'polypeptide(L)' 'MRLAEEFLLLLRGDDGSLSRAPEWSVRHALGGAVLMDLALEHRIDTDAQRLFVIDSTPLG' A
#
# COMPACT_ATOMS: atom_id res chain seq x y z
N MET A 1 -4.94 0.85 11.20
CA MET A 1 -4.73 1.70 10.01
C MET A 1 -3.90 0.90 9.04
N ARG A 2 -4.23 1.01 7.75
CA ARG A 2 -3.50 0.34 6.67
C ARG A 2 -2.36 1.26 6.19
N LEU A 3 -1.23 0.67 5.82
CA LEU A 3 -0.07 1.40 5.27
C LEU A 3 -0.47 2.26 4.08
N ALA A 4 -1.40 1.80 3.24
CA ALA A 4 -1.92 2.58 2.13
C ALA A 4 -2.58 3.91 2.57
N GLU A 5 -3.28 3.89 3.71
CA GLU A 5 -3.92 5.08 4.29
C GLU A 5 -2.87 6.01 4.91
N GLU A 6 -1.88 5.45 5.61
CA GLU A 6 -0.76 6.20 6.15
C GLU A 6 0.05 6.91 5.06
N PHE A 7 0.25 6.26 3.91
CA PHE A 7 0.90 6.87 2.75
C PHE A 7 0.15 8.09 2.21
N LEU A 8 -1.18 8.05 2.18
CA LEU A 8 -2.00 9.20 1.77
C LEU A 8 -1.92 10.35 2.78
N LEU A 9 -1.85 10.04 4.06
CA LEU A 9 -1.66 11.05 5.11
C LEU A 9 -0.28 11.69 5.02
N LEU A 10 0.77 10.91 4.73
CA LEU A 10 2.12 11.44 4.48
C LEU A 10 2.17 12.38 3.28
N LEU A 11 1.34 12.13 2.27
CA LEU A 11 1.22 13.01 1.10
C LEU A 11 0.46 14.29 1.44
N ARG A 12 -0.25 14.39 2.57
CA ARG A 12 -1.07 15.56 2.90
C ARG A 12 -0.25 16.63 3.61
N GLY A 13 -0.29 17.84 3.08
CA GLY A 13 0.23 19.04 3.74
C GLY A 13 -0.70 19.55 4.84
N ASP A 14 -0.17 20.42 5.71
CA ASP A 14 -0.92 21.00 6.83
C ASP A 14 -2.12 21.85 6.39
N ASP A 15 -2.07 22.39 5.17
CA ASP A 15 -3.18 23.13 4.54
C ASP A 15 -4.25 22.20 3.95
N GLY A 16 -4.09 20.89 4.10
CA GLY A 16 -4.97 19.86 3.57
C GLY A 16 -4.73 19.52 2.10
N SER A 17 -3.79 20.17 1.42
CA SER A 17 -3.42 19.86 0.03
C SER A 17 -2.63 18.55 -0.05
N LEU A 18 -2.67 17.89 -1.21
CA LEU A 18 -1.77 16.76 -1.48
C LEU A 18 -0.47 17.30 -2.09
N SER A 19 0.65 16.79 -1.58
CA SER A 19 1.99 17.05 -2.07
C SER A 19 2.08 16.76 -3.56
N ARG A 20 2.86 17.61 -4.26
CA ARG A 20 3.04 17.51 -5.71
C ARG A 20 4.05 16.41 -6.05
N ALA A 21 3.64 15.16 -5.88
CA ALA A 21 4.34 14.01 -6.42
C ALA A 21 3.81 13.68 -7.82
N PRO A 22 4.65 13.17 -8.74
CA PRO A 22 4.16 12.64 -10.01
C PRO A 22 3.11 11.55 -9.77
N GLU A 23 2.01 11.58 -10.53
CA GLU A 23 0.90 10.61 -10.37
C GLU A 23 1.38 9.16 -10.42
N TRP A 24 2.29 8.84 -11.34
CA TRP A 24 2.84 7.49 -11.46
C TRP A 24 3.56 7.05 -10.19
N SER A 25 4.27 7.96 -9.50
CA SER A 25 4.97 7.65 -8.26
C SER A 25 3.99 7.35 -7.13
N VAL A 26 2.91 8.14 -7.03
CA VAL A 26 1.85 7.93 -6.03
C VAL A 26 1.16 6.59 -6.27
N ARG A 27 0.85 6.25 -7.52
CA ARG A 27 0.23 4.96 -7.88
C ARG A 27 1.10 3.76 -7.51
N HIS A 28 2.41 3.81 -7.78
CA HIS A 28 3.32 2.74 -7.41
C HIS A 28 3.48 2.62 -5.89
N ALA A 29 3.59 3.76 -5.18
CA ALA A 29 3.69 3.77 -3.73
C ALA A 29 2.44 3.17 -3.06
N LEU A 30 1.25 3.54 -3.51
CA LEU A 30 -0.02 2.97 -3.01
C LEU A 30 -0.14 1.48 -3.33
N GLY A 31 0.23 1.06 -4.54
CA GLY A 31 0.26 -0.35 -4.91
C GLY A 31 1.19 -1.17 -4.00
N GLY A 32 2.39 -0.65 -3.72
CA GLY A 32 3.34 -1.26 -2.79
C GLY A 32 2.80 -1.32 -1.36
N ALA A 33 2.18 -0.23 -0.88
CA ALA A 33 1.60 -0.18 0.46
C ALA A 33 0.48 -1.22 0.65
N VAL A 34 -0.38 -1.43 -0.36
CA VAL A 34 -1.40 -2.49 -0.34
C VAL A 34 -0.78 -3.88 -0.31
N LEU A 35 0.31 -4.12 -1.05
CA LEU A 35 1.03 -5.39 -0.98
C LEU A 35 1.65 -5.62 0.41
N MET A 36 2.19 -4.57 1.04
CA MET A 36 2.71 -4.66 2.41
C MET A 36 1.59 -4.95 3.41
N ASP A 37 0.43 -4.29 3.29
CA ASP A 37 -0.75 -4.59 4.12
C ASP A 37 -1.17 -6.06 3.99
N LEU A 38 -1.24 -6.58 2.76
CA LEU A 38 -1.58 -7.98 2.51
C LEU A 38 -0.55 -8.96 3.07
N ALA A 39 0.74 -8.62 3.02
CA ALA A 39 1.80 -9.46 3.58
C ALA A 39 1.74 -9.49 5.12
N LEU A 40 1.51 -8.33 5.75
CA LEU A 40 1.35 -8.21 7.21
C LEU A 40 0.10 -8.95 7.72
N GLU A 41 -0.96 -9.00 6.92
CA GLU A 41 -2.19 -9.74 7.19
C GLU A 41 -2.11 -11.23 6.77
N HIS A 42 -0.91 -11.74 6.46
CA HIS A 42 -0.67 -13.13 6.05
C HIS A 42 -1.52 -13.60 4.85
N ARG A 43 -1.89 -12.67 3.95
CA ARG A 43 -2.70 -12.97 2.75
C ARG A 43 -1.85 -13.38 1.57
N ILE A 44 -0.66 -12.80 1.47
CA ILE A 44 0.32 -13.09 0.43
C ILE A 44 1.66 -13.41 1.05
N ASP A 45 2.46 -14.15 0.30
CA ASP A 45 3.87 -14.33 0.57
C ASP A 45 4.66 -13.57 -0.50
N THR A 46 5.81 -13.07 -0.09
CA THR A 46 6.77 -12.39 -0.95
C THR A 46 8.11 -13.10 -0.79
N ASP A 47 8.42 -13.98 -1.72
CA ASP A 47 9.79 -14.50 -1.86
C ASP A 47 10.57 -13.62 -2.86
N ALA A 48 11.89 -13.79 -2.92
CA ALA A 48 12.74 -12.96 -3.78
C ALA A 48 12.47 -13.13 -5.30
N GLN A 49 11.73 -14.16 -5.70
CA GLN A 49 11.46 -14.53 -7.09
C GLN A 49 9.97 -14.52 -7.45
N ARG A 50 9.06 -14.64 -6.47
CA ARG A 50 7.63 -14.88 -6.68
C ARG A 50 6.80 -14.22 -5.58
N LEU A 51 5.59 -13.87 -5.98
CA LEU A 51 4.53 -13.37 -5.12
C LEU A 51 3.33 -14.28 -5.27
N PHE A 52 2.81 -14.80 -4.15
CA PHE A 52 1.72 -15.77 -4.17
C PHE A 52 0.68 -15.49 -3.10
N VAL A 53 -0.57 -15.83 -3.39
CA VAL A 53 -1.68 -15.74 -2.44
C VAL A 53 -1.65 -16.96 -1.53
N ILE A 54 -1.62 -16.72 -0.23
CA ILE A 54 -1.67 -17.76 0.82
C ILE A 54 -3.11 -17.96 1.30
N ASP A 55 -3.86 -16.87 1.46
CA ASP A 55 -5.25 -16.88 1.91
C ASP A 55 -6.08 -15.89 1.08
N SER A 56 -7.21 -16.32 0.55
CA SER A 56 -8.15 -15.52 -0.27
C SER A 56 -9.43 -15.08 0.44
N THR A 57 -9.64 -15.46 1.71
CA THR A 57 -10.65 -14.88 2.59
C THR A 57 -10.71 -13.33 2.52
N PRO A 58 -11.87 -12.73 2.25
CA PRO A 58 -11.98 -11.27 2.19
C PRO A 58 -11.61 -10.59 3.52
N LEU A 59 -10.88 -9.47 3.45
CA LEU A 59 -10.47 -8.65 4.61
C LEU A 59 -11.48 -7.55 4.99
N GLY A 60 -12.67 -7.55 4.36
CA GLY A 60 -13.68 -6.50 4.49
C GLY A 60 -13.99 -5.80 3.18
#